data_AF-W1Y2D6-F1
#
_entry.id   AF-W1Y2D6-F1
#
_cell.length_a   1.000
_cell.length_b   1.000
_cell.length_c   1.000
_cell.angle_alpha   90.00
_cell.angle_beta   90.00
_cell.angle_gamma   90.00
#
_symmetry.space_group_name_H-M   'P 1'
#
loop_
_entity.id
_entity.type
_entity.pdbx_description
1 polymer ?
#
loop_
_entity_poly.entity_id
_entity_poly.type
_entity_poly.pdbx_seq_one_letter_code
_entity_poly.pdbx_strand_id
1 'polypeptide(L)' 'FMIGYIGVVIVLAVIIVTVTNGILSSKIYKNVIEPLELLSYGADQIKNGNLDFDMNYEYDDEFKQVCDDFDEMRIRL' A
#
# COMPACT_ATOMS: atom_id res chain seq x y z
N PHE A 1 -10.70 8.88 -43.68
CA PHE A 1 -10.80 7.53 -43.07
C PHE A 1 -9.63 7.26 -42.12
N MET A 2 -8.38 7.22 -42.62
CA MET A 2 -7.18 6.88 -41.82
C MET A 2 -6.94 7.81 -40.61
N ILE A 3 -7.12 9.12 -40.75
CA ILE A 3 -6.91 10.09 -39.64
C ILE A 3 -7.89 9.85 -38.48
N GLY A 4 -9.14 9.51 -38.78
CA GLY A 4 -10.15 9.20 -37.75
C GLY A 4 -9.82 7.91 -36.99
N TYR A 5 -9.36 6.88 -37.71
CA TYR A 5 -8.91 5.63 -37.10
C TYR A 5 -7.72 5.85 -36.15
N ILE A 6 -6.71 6.62 -36.58
CA ILE A 6 -5.55 6.96 -35.74
C ILE A 6 -5.99 7.73 -34.49
N GLY A 7 -6.93 8.67 -34.61
CA GLY A 7 -7.48 9.40 -33.47
C GLY A 7 -8.13 8.49 -32.43
N VAL A 8 -8.95 7.53 -32.86
CA VAL A 8 -9.59 6.55 -31.97
C VAL A 8 -8.56 5.68 -31.25
N VAL A 9 -7.55 5.19 -31.97
CA VAL A 9 -6.48 4.37 -31.37
C VAL A 9 -5.72 5.14 -30.29
N ILE A 10 -5.38 6.42 -30.55
CA ILE A 10 -4.69 7.26 -29.56
C ILE A 10 -5.55 7.46 -28.32
N VAL A 11 -6.83 7.78 -28.48
CA VAL A 11 -7.75 7.97 -27.34
C VAL A 11 -7.85 6.69 -26.50
N LEU A 12 -8.01 5.53 -27.14
CA LEU A 12 -8.06 4.25 -26.44
C LEU A 12 -6.73 3.95 -25.73
N ALA A 13 -5.59 4.20 -26.36
CA ALA A 13 -4.29 4.00 -25.74
C ALA A 13 -4.12 4.87 -24.49
N VAL A 14 -4.47 6.15 -24.55
CA VAL A 14 -4.41 7.06 -23.40
C VAL A 14 -5.32 6.57 -22.28
N ILE A 15 -6.55 6.17 -22.59
CA ILE A 15 -7.49 5.63 -21.59
C ILE A 15 -6.90 4.39 -20.91
N ILE A 16 -6.39 3.43 -21.68
CA ILE A 16 -5.81 2.19 -21.13
C ILE A 16 -4.61 2.51 -20.24
N VAL A 17 -3.73 3.40 -20.68
CA VAL A 17 -2.54 3.80 -19.90
C VAL A 17 -2.95 4.50 -18.61
N THR A 18 -3.87 5.44 -18.64
CA THR A 18 -4.33 6.14 -17.44
C THR A 18 -5.02 5.20 -16.47
N VAL A 19 -5.90 4.32 -16.95
CA VAL A 19 -6.60 3.33 -16.12
C VAL A 19 -5.61 2.34 -15.49
N THR A 20 -4.68 1.80 -16.29
CA THR A 20 -3.68 0.84 -15.78
C THR A 20 -2.79 1.47 -14.72
N ASN A 21 -2.31 2.69 -14.96
CA ASN A 21 -1.52 3.43 -13.96
C ASN A 21 -2.33 3.72 -12.70
N GLY A 22 -3.59 4.12 -12.81
CA GLY A 22 -4.45 4.35 -11.65
C GLY A 22 -4.64 3.09 -10.80
N ILE A 23 -4.91 1.96 -11.44
CA ILE A 23 -5.06 0.66 -10.76
C ILE A 23 -3.75 0.24 -10.09
N LEU A 24 -2.62 0.33 -10.80
CA LEU A 24 -1.32 -0.06 -10.25
C LEU A 24 -0.93 0.82 -9.07
N SER A 25 -1.06 2.14 -9.18
CA SER A 25 -0.78 3.09 -8.10
C SER A 25 -1.66 2.84 -6.88
N SER A 26 -2.95 2.57 -7.08
CA SER A 26 -3.85 2.24 -5.98
C SER A 26 -3.45 0.93 -5.29
N LYS A 27 -3.00 -0.07 -6.04
CA LYS A 27 -2.53 -1.35 -5.49
C LYS A 27 -1.23 -1.20 -4.71
N ILE A 28 -0.28 -0.41 -5.22
CA ILE A 28 0.97 -0.10 -4.50
C ILE A 28 0.68 0.64 -3.19
N TYR A 29 -0.24 1.60 -3.22
CA TYR A 29 -0.60 2.34 -2.01
C TYR A 29 -1.08 1.39 -0.91
N LYS A 30 -2.05 0.53 -1.22
CA LYS A 30 -2.63 -0.41 -0.25
C LYS A 30 -1.66 -1.49 0.22
N ASN A 31 -0.90 -2.09 -0.70
CA ASN A 31 -0.10 -3.28 -0.39
C ASN A 31 1.32 -2.94 0.10
N VAL A 32 1.75 -1.69 0.04
CA VAL A 32 3.13 -1.30 0.36
C VAL A 32 3.20 -0.04 1.21
N ILE A 33 2.57 1.05 0.75
CA ILE A 33 2.72 2.35 1.44
C ILE A 33 1.99 2.35 2.78
N GLU A 34 0.72 1.92 2.79
CA GLU A 34 -0.10 1.82 3.99
C GLU A 34 0.54 0.93 5.09
N PRO A 35 0.98 -0.32 4.81
CA PRO A 35 1.69 -1.13 5.81
C PRO A 35 3.01 -0.51 6.27
N LEU A 36 3.77 0.15 5.39
CA LEU A 36 5.02 0.80 5.78
C LEU A 36 4.80 1.98 6.73
N GLU A 37 3.77 2.79 6.49
CA GLU A 37 3.39 3.88 7.38
C GLU A 37 2.98 3.34 8.76
N LEU A 38 2.21 2.25 8.79
CA LEU A 38 1.82 1.57 10.02
C LEU A 38 3.04 1.01 10.78
N LEU A 39 3.96 0.34 10.09
CA LEU A 39 5.22 -0.14 10.68
C LEU A 39 6.06 1.00 11.24
N SER A 40 6.17 2.12 10.51
CA SER A 40 6.87 3.31 10.98
C SER A 40 6.20 3.88 12.23
N TYR A 41 4.88 3.88 12.30
CA TYR A 41 4.13 4.31 13.46
C TYR A 41 4.39 3.41 14.68
N GLY A 42 4.27 2.08 14.53
CA GLY A 42 4.52 1.12 15.60
C GLY A 42 5.95 1.21 16.15
N ALA A 43 6.94 1.38 15.25
CA ALA A 43 8.33 1.59 15.65
C ALA A 43 8.52 2.84 16.52
N ASP A 44 7.86 3.95 16.17
CA ASP A 44 7.94 5.19 16.95
C ASP A 44 7.26 5.05 18.31
N GLN A 45 6.11 4.36 18.39
CA GLN A 45 5.45 4.09 19.67
C GLN A 45 6.34 3.29 20.63
N ILE A 46 6.89 2.15 20.16
CA ILE A 46 7.79 1.29 20.96
C ILE A 46 9.03 2.08 21.39
N LYS A 47 9.65 2.83 20.48
CA LYS A 47 10.82 3.66 20.77
C LYS A 47 10.56 4.67 21.87
N ASN A 48 9.36 5.26 21.90
CA ASN A 48 8.96 6.24 22.91
C ASN A 48 8.43 5.59 24.21
N GLY A 49 8.46 4.25 24.31
CA GLY A 49 7.99 3.50 25.46
C GLY A 49 6.46 3.42 25.58
N ASN A 50 5.73 3.81 24.55
CA ASN A 50 4.28 3.64 24.51
C ASN A 50 3.95 2.25 23.94
N LEU A 51 3.35 1.40 24.77
CA LEU A 51 2.97 0.03 24.41
C LEU A 51 1.45 -0.19 24.38
N ASP A 52 0.68 0.88 24.62
CA ASP A 52 -0.79 0.87 24.55
C ASP A 52 -1.26 1.31 23.15
N PHE A 53 -0.87 0.52 22.15
CA PHE A 53 -1.29 0.68 20.75
C PHE A 53 -1.49 -0.71 20.13
N ASP A 54 -2.07 -0.78 18.94
CA ASP A 54 -2.27 -2.02 18.19
C ASP A 54 -1.91 -1.77 16.72
N MET A 55 -1.23 -2.73 16.09
CA MET A 55 -0.86 -2.60 14.68
C MET A 55 -2.05 -2.84 13.74
N ASN A 56 -3.09 -3.58 14.13
CA ASN A 56 -4.30 -3.90 13.37
C ASN A 56 -4.11 -4.01 11.85
N TYR A 57 -3.18 -4.86 11.42
CA TYR A 57 -2.96 -5.15 10.00
C TYR A 57 -3.74 -6.38 9.56
N GLU A 58 -4.77 -6.16 8.73
CA GLU A 58 -5.78 -7.16 8.36
C GLU A 58 -5.46 -7.94 7.08
N TYR A 59 -4.47 -7.48 6.29
CA TYR A 59 -4.15 -8.12 5.01
C TYR A 59 -3.23 -9.33 5.20
N ASP A 60 -3.54 -10.43 4.50
CA ASP A 60 -2.74 -11.67 4.50
C ASP A 60 -1.70 -11.61 3.38
N ASP A 61 -0.65 -10.81 3.60
CA ASP A 61 0.48 -10.64 2.68
C ASP A 61 1.82 -10.64 3.44
N GLU A 62 2.91 -10.29 2.77
CA GLU A 62 4.26 -10.29 3.36
C GLU A 62 4.39 -9.36 4.57
N PHE A 63 3.53 -8.34 4.71
CA PHE A 63 3.54 -7.43 5.85
C PHE A 63 2.74 -7.93 7.05
N LYS A 64 1.86 -8.94 6.89
CA LYS A 64 1.17 -9.61 8.00
C LYS A 64 2.15 -10.06 9.06
N GLN A 65 3.13 -10.86 8.64
CA GLN A 65 4.13 -11.42 9.53
C GLN A 65 4.92 -10.31 10.25
N VAL A 66 5.31 -9.26 9.53
CA VAL A 66 6.11 -8.17 10.11
C VAL A 66 5.28 -7.36 11.12
N CYS A 67 4.01 -7.08 10.84
CA CYS A 67 3.14 -6.38 11.79
C CYS A 67 2.88 -7.25 13.04
N ASP A 68 2.67 -8.55 12.87
CA ASP A 68 2.50 -9.50 13.98
C ASP A 68 3.77 -9.56 14.85
N ASP A 69 4.97 -9.52 14.26
CA ASP A 69 6.24 -9.44 15.01
C ASP A 69 6.34 -8.15 15.84
N PHE A 70 5.80 -7.03 15.34
CA PHE A 70 5.74 -5.76 16.09
C PHE A 70 4.76 -5.82 17.27
N ASP A 71 3.61 -6.45 17.11
CA ASP A 71 2.69 -6.70 18.21
C ASP A 71 3.32 -7.59 19.28
N GLU A 72 4.09 -8.60 18.87
CA GLU A 72 4.84 -9.41 19.82
C GLU A 72 5.91 -8.59 20.56
N MET A 73 6.66 -7.72 19.86
CA MET A 73 7.62 -6.81 20.50
C MET A 73 6.94 -5.91 21.53
N ARG A 74 5.77 -5.37 21.20
CA ARG A 74 4.98 -4.51 22.09
C ARG A 74 4.55 -5.23 23.36
N ILE A 75 4.12 -6.49 23.26
CA ILE A 75 3.65 -7.28 24.41
C ILE A 75 4.81 -7.72 25.33
N ARG A 76 6.01 -7.90 24.77
CA ARG A 76 7.18 -8.41 25.52
C ARG A 76 7.92 -7.34 26.33
N LEU A 77 7.82 -6.06 25.95
CA LEU A 77 8.52 -4.94 26.59
C LEU A 77 7.67 -4.27 27.67
#